data_AF-A0AA37FCL1-F1
#
_entry.id   AF-A0AA37FCL1-F1
#
_cell.length_a   1.000
_cell.length_b   1.000
_cell.length_c   1.000
_cell.angle_alpha   90.00
_cell.angle_beta   90.00
_cell.angle_gamma   90.00
#
_symmetry.space_group_name_H-M   'P 1'
#
loop_
_entity.id
_entity.type
_entity.pdbx_description
1 polymer ?
#
loop_
_entity_poly.entity_id
_entity_poly.type
_entity_poly.pdbx_seq_one_letter_code
_entity_poly.pdbx_strand_id
1 'polypeptide(L)'
;MVGGIGITTCLGFVALLFVGTLAAAGSLAGGAAGGAVALAKGSVPAQYQALVQKWGNLCPAINPALLAAQLYQESGFNPKAQSPAAAQGIAQFIPGTWATHGIDGNKDGVRDVWDPQDAIPSAAYYDCELAKYVKDAPGDPTHNMLAAYNAGPYAVIKYGGVPPYSETQNYVKTITDLSKSFARPVTRVEPSQQAAQAIQYAQQKLGTPYLWGGTGTAEQGGRFDCSGLTQAAYRTAGIELPRVANDQYNAGPHPSRDELLPGDLVFFSDDLANSRAIRHVGIYVGGGYMIDAPRPGAVVRFSKMDTPDYFGATRVTAAGAEALPTAPAEERAEDQPEPEEGPEGAADAEPGDEARREEPETPEGRSDEAGGPSVSRAPTS
;
A
#
# COMPACT_ATOMS: atom_id res chain seq x y z
N MET A 1 -40.90 -69.37 25.75
CA MET A 1 -40.06 -68.39 26.45
C MET A 1 -39.76 -67.25 25.49
N VAL A 2 -40.04 -66.02 25.94
CA VAL A 2 -39.97 -64.70 25.27
C VAL A 2 -38.63 -64.55 24.51
N GLY A 3 -38.59 -64.22 23.20
CA GLY A 3 -38.61 -62.86 22.61
C GLY A 3 -37.23 -62.19 22.77
N GLY A 4 -36.53 -61.56 21.82
CA GLY A 4 -36.82 -60.93 20.53
C GLY A 4 -35.83 -59.75 20.37
N ILE A 5 -35.24 -59.63 19.18
CA ILE A 5 -34.35 -58.61 18.57
C ILE A 5 -34.37 -57.17 19.18
N GLY A 6 -33.22 -56.47 19.20
CA GLY A 6 -33.18 -55.00 19.35
C GLY A 6 -31.79 -54.34 19.32
N ILE A 7 -31.42 -53.82 18.16
CA ILE A 7 -30.33 -52.86 17.84
C ILE A 7 -30.44 -51.58 18.69
N THR A 8 -29.33 -50.90 19.06
CA THR A 8 -29.09 -49.45 18.83
C THR A 8 -27.64 -49.02 19.14
N THR A 9 -27.10 -48.30 18.16
CA THR A 9 -25.81 -47.62 17.97
C THR A 9 -25.55 -46.38 18.85
N CYS A 10 -24.25 -46.07 18.97
CA CYS A 10 -23.62 -44.74 19.07
C CYS A 10 -24.12 -43.75 20.13
N LEU A 11 -23.29 -43.50 21.15
CA LEU A 11 -23.11 -42.18 21.79
C LEU A 11 -21.90 -42.27 22.74
N GLY A 12 -20.70 -42.01 22.20
CA GLY A 12 -19.46 -42.10 22.97
C GLY A 12 -18.34 -41.25 22.39
N PHE A 13 -18.63 -40.00 21.96
CA PHE A 13 -17.58 -39.04 21.57
C PHE A 13 -17.95 -37.55 21.64
N VAL A 14 -18.93 -37.13 22.48
CA VAL A 14 -19.35 -35.70 22.55
C VAL A 14 -19.47 -35.18 24.00
N ALA A 15 -18.64 -35.64 24.94
CA ALA A 15 -18.71 -35.17 26.32
C ALA A 15 -17.34 -34.98 26.99
N LEU A 16 -16.47 -34.18 26.37
CA LEU A 16 -15.31 -33.56 27.05
C LEU A 16 -14.94 -32.22 26.37
N LEU A 17 -15.97 -31.41 26.09
CA LEU A 17 -15.87 -30.02 25.59
C LEU A 17 -16.64 -29.06 26.53
N PHE A 18 -16.44 -29.12 27.84
CA PHE A 18 -17.10 -28.19 28.77
C PHE A 18 -16.41 -27.94 30.14
N VAL A 19 -15.08 -28.05 30.25
CA VAL A 19 -14.35 -27.52 31.43
C VAL A 19 -12.99 -26.98 31.00
N GLY A 20 -12.88 -25.66 30.86
CA GLY A 20 -11.63 -24.99 30.49
C GLY A 20 -11.73 -23.47 30.29
N THR A 21 -12.70 -22.81 30.92
CA THR A 21 -12.81 -21.34 30.99
C THR A 21 -12.82 -20.93 32.46
N LEU A 22 -11.70 -20.38 32.96
CA LEU A 22 -11.59 -19.35 34.03
C LEU A 22 -10.18 -19.36 34.65
N ALA A 23 -9.26 -18.59 34.05
CA ALA A 23 -8.09 -17.91 34.62
C ALA A 23 -7.11 -17.64 33.44
N ALA A 24 -6.80 -16.43 33.00
CA ALA A 24 -6.87 -15.12 33.62
C ALA A 24 -7.36 -14.07 32.60
N ALA A 25 -8.66 -13.76 32.69
CA ALA A 25 -9.15 -12.42 32.36
C ALA A 25 -9.06 -11.63 33.65
N GLY A 26 -8.04 -10.77 33.75
CA GLY A 26 -7.76 -9.99 34.95
C GLY A 26 -6.94 -8.77 34.61
N SER A 27 -7.55 -7.81 33.91
CA SER A 27 -7.34 -6.35 34.02
C SER A 27 -8.07 -5.62 32.89
N LEU A 28 -9.39 -5.44 33.05
CA LEU A 28 -10.12 -4.34 32.43
C LEU A 28 -10.70 -3.51 33.58
N ALA A 29 -9.91 -2.57 34.07
CA ALA A 29 -10.39 -1.38 34.78
C ALA A 29 -9.22 -0.42 35.03
N GLY A 30 -9.19 0.69 34.30
CA GLY A 30 -8.53 1.93 34.73
C GLY A 30 -7.18 2.25 34.09
N GLY A 31 -7.15 3.38 33.38
CA GLY A 31 -5.92 4.18 33.20
C GLY A 31 -5.27 4.07 31.83
N ALA A 32 -5.07 5.22 31.21
CA ALA A 32 -4.18 5.42 30.08
C ALA A 32 -2.81 4.75 30.31
N ALA A 33 -2.39 3.88 29.38
CA ALA A 33 -1.00 3.45 29.27
C ALA A 33 -0.75 2.95 27.85
N GLY A 34 -0.09 3.78 27.04
CA GLY A 34 0.49 3.38 25.75
C GLY A 34 1.49 2.25 25.96
N GLY A 35 1.09 1.04 25.58
CA GLY A 35 2.02 -0.06 25.36
C GLY A 35 2.74 0.12 24.03
N ALA A 36 4.00 -0.34 23.94
CA ALA A 36 4.78 -0.23 22.71
C ALA A 36 4.07 -0.92 21.53
N VAL A 37 3.57 -0.11 20.60
CA VAL A 37 2.97 -0.59 19.35
C VAL A 37 4.10 -1.00 18.42
N ALA A 38 4.13 -2.26 18.01
CA ALA A 38 5.05 -2.70 16.97
C ALA A 38 4.56 -2.19 15.61
N LEU A 39 5.46 -1.66 14.79
CA LEU A 39 5.12 -1.28 13.42
C LEU A 39 4.80 -2.52 12.58
N ALA A 40 3.78 -2.41 11.72
CA ALA A 40 3.52 -3.37 10.66
C ALA A 40 4.74 -3.44 9.72
N LYS A 41 5.05 -4.64 9.21
CA LYS A 41 6.19 -4.82 8.32
C LYS A 41 5.92 -4.08 7.01
N GLY A 42 6.86 -3.23 6.58
CA GLY A 42 6.74 -2.49 5.31
C GLY A 42 5.74 -1.32 5.34
N SER A 43 5.21 -0.95 6.50
CA SER A 43 4.38 0.26 6.63
C SER A 43 5.23 1.53 6.62
N VAL A 44 6.43 1.47 7.18
CA VAL A 44 7.43 2.55 7.17
C VAL A 44 8.59 2.17 6.26
N PRO A 45 9.17 3.10 5.47
CA PRO A 45 10.40 2.84 4.72
C PRO A 45 11.48 2.21 5.60
N ALA A 46 12.12 1.15 5.11
CA ALA A 46 13.00 0.31 5.93
C ALA A 46 14.10 1.09 6.67
N GLN A 47 14.65 2.12 6.02
CA GLN A 47 15.65 3.03 6.60
C GLN A 47 15.17 3.81 7.83
N TYR A 48 13.87 4.07 7.98
CA TYR A 48 13.31 4.84 9.10
C TYR A 48 12.66 3.98 10.16
N GLN A 49 12.36 2.71 9.85
CA GLN A 49 11.58 1.82 10.73
C GLN A 49 12.19 1.72 12.14
N ALA A 50 13.51 1.52 12.26
CA ALA A 50 14.17 1.43 13.56
C ALA A 50 14.08 2.74 14.37
N LEU A 51 14.19 3.88 13.67
CA LEU A 51 14.16 5.19 14.27
C LEU A 51 12.75 5.53 14.77
N VAL A 52 11.73 5.32 13.93
CA VAL A 52 10.32 5.51 14.30
C VAL A 52 9.91 4.55 15.42
N GLN A 53 10.35 3.30 15.39
CA GLN A 53 10.08 2.33 16.46
C GLN A 53 10.70 2.76 17.79
N LYS A 54 11.92 3.31 17.77
CA LYS A 54 12.60 3.79 18.98
C LYS A 54 11.93 5.04 19.53
N TRP A 55 11.79 6.07 18.71
CA TRP A 55 11.38 7.40 19.15
C TRP A 55 9.87 7.55 19.30
N GLY A 56 9.07 6.75 18.61
CA GLY A 56 7.63 6.70 18.82
C GLY A 56 7.24 6.21 20.21
N ASN A 57 8.14 5.61 20.99
CA ASN A 57 7.90 5.21 22.38
C ASN A 57 8.39 6.24 23.41
N LEU A 58 8.69 7.49 22.99
CA LEU A 58 9.35 8.48 23.84
C LEU A 58 8.46 8.97 25.01
N CYS A 59 7.14 9.06 24.82
CA CYS A 59 6.20 9.44 25.87
C CYS A 59 4.80 8.85 25.65
N PRO A 60 3.91 8.86 26.67
CA PRO A 60 2.59 8.23 26.57
C PRO A 60 1.63 8.83 25.54
N ALA A 61 1.88 10.06 25.08
CA ALA A 61 1.05 10.75 24.09
C ALA A 61 1.32 10.31 22.64
N ILE A 62 2.40 9.55 22.42
CA ILE A 62 2.75 9.00 21.11
C ILE A 62 2.96 7.49 21.19
N ASN A 63 2.89 6.84 20.04
CA ASN A 63 3.36 5.48 19.84
C ASN A 63 4.02 5.41 18.44
N PRO A 64 4.78 4.36 18.11
CA PRO A 64 5.44 4.23 16.80
C PRO A 64 4.51 4.34 15.60
N ALA A 65 3.30 3.79 15.68
CA ALA A 65 2.35 3.83 14.59
C ALA A 65 1.74 5.24 14.40
N LEU A 66 1.53 5.97 15.50
CA LEU A 66 1.10 7.37 15.46
C LEU A 66 2.18 8.28 14.86
N LEU A 67 3.43 8.14 15.32
CA LEU A 67 4.57 8.90 14.79
C LEU A 67 4.75 8.61 13.29
N ALA A 68 4.62 7.35 12.87
CA ALA A 68 4.67 6.97 11.46
C ALA A 68 3.54 7.65 10.64
N ALA A 69 2.31 7.63 11.15
CA ALA A 69 1.16 8.25 10.50
C ALA A 69 1.33 9.77 10.37
N GLN A 70 1.87 10.43 11.39
CA GLN A 70 2.17 11.86 11.36
C GLN A 70 3.23 12.17 10.32
N LEU A 71 4.38 11.47 10.32
CA LEU A 71 5.43 11.65 9.29
C LEU A 71 4.93 11.41 7.86
N TYR A 72 4.01 10.45 7.69
CA TYR A 72 3.34 10.22 6.41
C TYR A 72 2.41 11.38 6.04
N GLN A 73 1.60 11.89 6.98
CA GLN A 73 0.72 13.02 6.75
C GLN A 73 1.49 14.30 6.42
N GLU A 74 2.67 14.49 7.02
CA GLU A 74 3.51 15.67 6.78
C GLU A 74 4.18 15.65 5.41
N SER A 75 4.77 14.51 5.01
CA SER A 75 5.63 14.49 3.81
C SER A 75 5.55 13.22 2.98
N GLY A 76 4.74 12.24 3.40
CA GLY A 76 4.79 10.89 2.84
C GLY A 76 6.16 10.22 3.01
N PHE A 77 6.86 10.53 4.12
CA PHE A 77 8.25 10.14 4.39
C PHE A 77 9.31 10.75 3.46
N ASN A 78 9.00 11.84 2.74
CA ASN A 78 9.97 12.52 1.88
C ASN A 78 10.87 13.46 2.70
N PRO A 79 12.17 13.16 2.86
CA PRO A 79 13.07 13.99 3.66
C PRO A 79 13.46 15.30 2.98
N LYS A 80 13.12 15.47 1.70
CA LYS A 80 13.39 16.68 0.91
C LYS A 80 12.13 17.51 0.67
N ALA A 81 11.02 17.18 1.33
CA ALA A 81 9.78 17.92 1.17
C ALA A 81 9.91 19.35 1.68
N GLN A 82 9.39 20.31 0.91
CA GLN A 82 9.26 21.69 1.34
C GLN A 82 7.88 22.21 0.94
N SER A 83 7.13 22.76 1.90
CA SER A 83 5.82 23.34 1.62
C SER A 83 5.92 24.81 1.19
N PRO A 84 4.86 25.39 0.57
CA PRO A 84 4.76 26.83 0.34
C PRO A 84 4.85 27.68 1.61
N ALA A 85 4.55 27.10 2.78
CA ALA A 85 4.69 27.73 4.09
C ALA A 85 6.11 27.60 4.68
N ALA A 86 7.08 27.18 3.85
CA ALA A 86 8.47 26.94 4.22
C ALA A 86 8.68 25.87 5.32
N ALA A 87 7.71 24.95 5.48
CA ALA A 87 7.89 23.78 6.30
C ALA A 87 8.83 22.80 5.60
N GLN A 88 9.75 22.16 6.34
CA GLN A 88 10.92 21.47 5.79
C GLN A 88 11.05 20.05 6.31
N GLY A 89 11.55 19.18 5.42
CA GLY A 89 11.97 17.83 5.77
C GLY A 89 10.82 16.87 6.01
N ILE A 90 11.18 15.69 6.50
CA ILE A 90 10.29 14.54 6.65
C ILE A 90 9.12 14.79 7.63
N ALA A 91 9.29 15.72 8.56
CA ALA A 91 8.31 16.11 9.57
C ALA A 91 7.72 17.52 9.36
N GLN A 92 8.05 18.18 8.23
CA GLN A 92 7.57 19.52 7.90
C GLN A 92 7.75 20.54 9.04
N PHE A 93 8.96 20.63 9.58
CA PHE A 93 9.27 21.67 10.55
C PHE A 93 9.34 23.04 9.89
N ILE A 94 8.65 24.04 10.45
CA ILE A 94 8.94 25.44 10.12
C ILE A 94 10.25 25.89 10.78
N PRO A 95 11.01 26.84 10.20
CA PRO A 95 12.35 27.20 10.68
C PRO A 95 12.40 27.66 12.13
N GLY A 96 11.39 28.40 12.61
CA GLY A 96 11.33 28.88 13.99
C GLY A 96 11.17 27.74 15.01
N THR A 97 10.35 26.74 14.67
CA THR A 97 10.17 25.53 15.49
C THR A 97 11.44 24.70 15.49
N TRP A 98 12.05 24.48 14.31
CA TRP A 98 13.31 23.74 14.22
C TRP A 98 14.43 24.36 15.05
N ALA A 99 14.59 25.68 14.99
CA ALA A 99 15.62 26.39 15.74
C ALA A 99 15.54 26.15 17.26
N THR A 100 14.32 25.95 17.77
CA THR A 100 14.03 25.80 19.20
C THR A 100 13.98 24.33 19.64
N HIS A 101 13.37 23.47 18.83
CA HIS A 101 13.01 22.09 19.21
C HIS A 101 13.80 21.02 18.44
N GLY A 102 14.56 21.39 17.40
CA GLY A 102 15.43 20.47 16.67
C GLY A 102 16.52 19.91 17.59
N ILE A 103 16.71 18.60 17.56
CA ILE A 103 17.74 17.86 18.29
C ILE A 103 18.68 17.13 17.33
N ASP A 104 19.93 16.96 17.76
CA ASP A 104 20.93 16.12 17.10
C ASP A 104 20.67 14.67 17.54
N GLY A 105 19.89 13.96 16.73
CA GLY A 105 19.32 12.65 17.03
C GLY A 105 20.33 11.51 16.86
N ASN A 106 21.24 11.64 15.89
CA ASN A 106 22.31 10.67 15.62
C ASN A 106 23.61 10.97 16.42
N LYS A 107 23.73 12.16 17.01
CA LYS A 107 24.90 12.65 17.76
C LYS A 107 26.14 12.86 16.89
N ASP A 108 25.96 13.31 15.66
CA ASP A 108 27.06 13.64 14.75
C ASP A 108 27.62 15.07 14.96
N GLY A 109 26.98 15.86 15.83
CA GLY A 109 27.38 17.22 16.18
C GLY A 109 26.68 18.31 15.37
N VAL A 110 25.78 17.95 14.45
CA VAL A 110 24.99 18.87 13.63
C VAL A 110 23.50 18.65 13.92
N ARG A 111 22.68 19.69 13.77
CA ARG A 111 21.22 19.58 13.78
C ARG A 111 20.71 19.93 12.40
N ASP A 112 20.32 18.94 11.62
CA ASP A 112 19.87 19.13 10.25
C ASP A 112 18.39 18.72 10.05
N VAL A 113 17.54 19.68 9.67
CA VAL A 113 16.12 19.44 9.40
C VAL A 113 15.90 18.51 8.20
N TRP A 114 16.90 18.42 7.32
CA TRP A 114 16.88 17.57 6.13
C TRP A 114 17.44 16.17 6.38
N ASP A 115 18.09 15.92 7.52
CA ASP A 115 18.52 14.59 7.93
C ASP A 115 17.39 13.89 8.72
N PRO A 116 16.81 12.80 8.21
CA PRO A 116 15.82 12.01 8.95
C PRO A 116 16.30 11.52 10.31
N GLN A 117 17.61 11.34 10.48
CA GLN A 117 18.20 10.91 11.75
C GLN A 117 18.08 11.97 12.85
N ASP A 118 17.89 13.24 12.49
CA ASP A 118 17.61 14.34 13.41
C ASP A 118 16.13 14.73 13.40
N ALA A 119 15.53 14.79 12.22
CA ALA A 119 14.16 15.25 12.04
C ALA A 119 13.12 14.31 12.67
N ILE A 120 13.27 12.98 12.56
CA ILE A 120 12.33 12.02 13.17
C ILE A 120 12.41 12.07 14.71
N PRO A 121 13.60 12.05 15.34
CA PRO A 121 13.71 12.23 16.79
C PRO A 121 13.18 13.57 17.27
N SER A 122 13.44 14.64 16.50
CA SER A 122 12.93 15.98 16.81
C SER A 122 11.41 16.03 16.77
N ALA A 123 10.77 15.36 15.80
CA ALA A 123 9.31 15.28 15.72
C ALA A 123 8.74 14.62 16.99
N ALA A 124 9.23 13.43 17.35
CA ALA A 124 8.80 12.74 18.55
C ALA A 124 9.05 13.54 19.83
N TYR A 125 10.21 14.21 19.93
CA TYR A 125 10.53 15.06 21.07
C TYR A 125 9.56 16.25 21.18
N TYR A 126 9.31 16.92 20.05
CA TYR A 126 8.41 18.06 19.99
C TYR A 126 6.96 17.68 20.30
N ASP A 127 6.46 16.56 19.78
CA ASP A 127 5.15 15.99 20.16
C ASP A 127 5.03 15.80 21.68
N CYS A 128 6.09 15.25 22.30
CA CYS A 128 6.12 15.05 23.74
C CYS A 128 6.20 16.37 24.54
N GLU A 129 6.77 17.43 23.98
CA GLU A 129 6.72 18.77 24.58
C GLU A 129 5.33 19.40 24.44
N LEU A 130 4.72 19.30 23.25
CA LEU A 130 3.38 19.77 22.99
C LEU A 130 2.36 19.10 23.92
N ALA A 131 2.46 17.78 24.09
CA ALA A 131 1.63 17.04 25.04
C ALA A 131 1.75 17.57 26.48
N LYS A 132 2.94 18.04 26.90
CA LYS A 132 3.12 18.67 28.21
C LYS A 132 2.50 20.07 28.27
N TYR A 133 2.62 20.87 27.19
CA TYR A 133 2.04 22.21 27.15
C TYR A 133 0.52 22.20 27.22
N VAL A 134 -0.12 21.20 26.62
CA VAL A 134 -1.59 21.10 26.56
C VAL A 134 -2.17 20.08 27.53
N LYS A 135 -1.37 19.59 28.49
CA LYS A 135 -1.77 18.52 29.43
C LYS A 135 -3.04 18.80 30.24
N ASP A 136 -3.34 20.08 30.46
CA ASP A 136 -4.49 20.52 31.26
C ASP A 136 -5.74 20.77 30.39
N ALA A 137 -5.61 20.73 29.06
CA ALA A 137 -6.75 20.78 28.16
C ALA A 137 -7.55 19.48 28.28
N PRO A 138 -8.89 19.54 28.43
CA PRO A 138 -9.71 18.34 28.51
C PRO A 138 -9.73 17.57 27.19
N GLY A 139 -10.13 16.30 27.24
CA GLY A 139 -10.20 15.43 26.07
C GLY A 139 -9.04 14.43 26.01
N ASP A 140 -8.84 13.85 24.82
CA ASP A 140 -7.76 12.87 24.60
C ASP A 140 -6.40 13.58 24.49
N PRO A 141 -5.40 13.20 25.31
CA PRO A 141 -4.08 13.84 25.30
C PRO A 141 -3.35 13.75 23.95
N THR A 142 -3.53 12.66 23.21
CA THR A 142 -2.94 12.45 21.88
C THR A 142 -3.58 13.40 20.88
N HIS A 143 -4.91 13.53 20.92
CA HIS A 143 -5.63 14.45 20.03
C HIS A 143 -5.25 15.91 20.29
N ASN A 144 -5.12 16.29 21.57
CA ASN A 144 -4.71 17.63 21.95
C ASN A 144 -3.26 17.91 21.54
N MET A 145 -2.37 16.93 21.64
CA MET A 145 -0.99 17.02 21.15
C MET A 145 -0.94 17.23 19.63
N LEU A 146 -1.64 16.40 18.84
CA LEU A 146 -1.68 16.54 17.38
C LEU A 146 -2.29 17.87 16.95
N ALA A 147 -3.34 18.32 17.64
CA ALA A 147 -3.93 19.63 17.42
C ALA A 147 -2.95 20.77 17.72
N ALA A 148 -2.10 20.61 18.75
CA ALA A 148 -1.07 21.57 19.10
C ALA A 148 0.08 21.59 18.08
N TYR A 149 0.36 20.46 17.42
CA TYR A 149 1.34 20.39 16.34
C TYR A 149 0.86 21.19 15.11
N ASN A 150 -0.39 21.01 14.70
CA ASN A 150 -0.96 21.69 13.53
C ASN A 150 -1.35 23.16 13.80
N ALA A 151 -2.05 23.45 14.91
CA ALA A 151 -2.62 24.78 15.19
C ALA A 151 -1.88 25.58 16.27
N GLY A 152 -0.85 24.99 16.88
CA GLY A 152 -0.12 25.57 18.01
C GLY A 152 -0.80 25.32 19.37
N PRO A 153 -0.03 25.22 20.47
CA PRO A 153 -0.55 24.88 21.79
C PRO A 153 -1.50 25.95 22.37
N TYR A 154 -1.31 27.23 22.01
CA TYR A 154 -2.18 28.31 22.46
C TYR A 154 -3.63 28.14 21.95
N ALA A 155 -3.82 27.66 20.72
CA ALA A 155 -5.15 27.40 20.18
C ALA A 155 -5.84 26.29 21.00
N VAL A 156 -5.13 25.20 21.28
CA VAL A 156 -5.66 24.09 22.09
C VAL A 156 -6.05 24.54 23.49
N ILE A 157 -5.20 25.35 24.15
CA ILE A 157 -5.48 25.92 25.47
C ILE A 157 -6.70 26.85 25.42
N LYS A 158 -6.77 27.73 24.43
CA LYS A 158 -7.86 28.71 24.27
C LYS A 158 -9.22 28.04 24.08
N TYR A 159 -9.28 26.96 23.31
CA TYR A 159 -10.52 26.25 23.02
C TYR A 159 -10.80 25.08 23.96
N GLY A 160 -9.88 24.77 24.89
CA GLY A 160 -10.03 23.67 25.83
C GLY A 160 -10.03 22.29 25.14
N GLY A 161 -9.11 22.08 24.21
CA GLY A 161 -8.98 20.83 23.44
C GLY A 161 -8.78 21.09 21.96
N VAL A 162 -9.11 20.12 21.10
CA VAL A 162 -9.03 20.28 19.63
C VAL A 162 -9.86 21.50 19.18
N PRO A 163 -9.24 22.53 18.57
CA PRO A 163 -9.93 23.76 18.20
C PRO A 163 -10.94 23.50 17.06
N PRO A 164 -11.96 24.36 16.89
CA PRO A 164 -12.97 24.24 15.84
C PRO A 164 -12.43 24.73 14.48
N TYR A 165 -11.22 24.32 14.11
CA TYR A 165 -10.60 24.55 12.82
C TYR A 165 -10.72 23.28 12.00
N SER A 166 -11.41 23.35 10.84
CA SER A 166 -11.66 22.17 10.01
C SER A 166 -10.36 21.46 9.63
N GLU A 167 -9.31 22.21 9.32
CA GLU A 167 -7.98 21.67 9.02
C GLU A 167 -7.42 20.85 10.20
N THR A 168 -7.44 21.40 11.41
CA THR A 168 -6.91 20.74 12.61
C THR A 168 -7.73 19.52 13.01
N GLN A 169 -9.06 19.60 12.92
CA GLN A 169 -9.93 18.45 13.17
C GLN A 169 -9.67 17.31 12.19
N ASN A 170 -9.50 17.64 10.91
CA ASN A 170 -9.14 16.67 9.88
C ASN A 170 -7.74 16.11 10.11
N TYR A 171 -6.77 16.94 10.47
CA TYR A 171 -5.39 16.52 10.77
C TYR A 171 -5.36 15.47 11.91
N VAL A 172 -6.04 15.77 13.03
CA VAL A 172 -6.15 14.84 14.17
C VAL A 172 -6.85 13.54 13.74
N LYS A 173 -7.97 13.64 13.04
CA LYS A 173 -8.73 12.45 12.58
C LYS A 173 -7.89 11.59 11.64
N THR A 174 -7.27 12.19 10.63
CA THR A 174 -6.49 11.48 9.62
C THR A 174 -5.33 10.74 10.25
N ILE A 175 -4.55 11.40 11.11
CA ILE A 175 -3.39 10.74 11.75
C ILE A 175 -3.82 9.64 12.70
N THR A 176 -4.87 9.85 13.50
CA THR A 176 -5.34 8.82 14.44
C THR A 176 -5.92 7.61 13.71
N ASP A 177 -6.64 7.80 12.61
CA ASP A 177 -7.12 6.71 11.78
C ASP A 177 -5.98 6.01 11.03
N LEU A 178 -5.08 6.78 10.42
CA LEU A 178 -3.92 6.27 9.70
C LEU A 178 -2.97 5.50 10.63
N SER A 179 -2.83 5.90 11.90
CA SER A 179 -2.00 5.17 12.86
C SER A 179 -2.40 3.71 13.03
N LYS A 180 -3.66 3.36 12.77
CA LYS A 180 -4.14 1.97 12.84
C LYS A 180 -3.56 1.11 11.71
N SER A 181 -3.25 1.68 10.52
CA SER A 181 -2.63 0.94 9.41
C SER A 181 -1.13 0.70 9.63
N PHE A 182 -0.47 1.62 10.33
CA PHE A 182 0.95 1.48 10.70
C PHE A 182 1.19 0.50 11.85
N ALA A 183 0.17 0.20 12.66
CA ALA A 183 0.26 -0.74 13.75
C ALA A 183 0.23 -2.19 13.24
N ARG A 184 1.09 -3.05 13.78
CA ARG A 184 1.04 -4.49 13.51
C ARG A 184 -0.29 -5.07 14.01
N PRO A 185 -1.10 -5.72 13.16
CA PRO A 185 -2.33 -6.35 13.60
C PRO A 185 -2.03 -7.47 14.61
N VAL A 186 -2.87 -7.61 15.65
CA VAL A 186 -2.69 -8.61 16.72
C VAL A 186 -3.65 -9.80 16.61
N THR A 187 -4.43 -9.90 15.54
CA THR A 187 -5.37 -11.01 15.30
C THR A 187 -5.59 -11.30 13.82
N ARG A 188 -5.69 -12.60 13.48
CA ARG A 188 -6.17 -13.09 12.17
C ARG A 188 -7.67 -12.79 12.10
N VAL A 189 -8.04 -11.84 11.25
CA VAL A 189 -9.45 -11.51 10.95
C VAL A 189 -9.99 -12.64 10.05
N GLU A 190 -11.29 -12.90 10.01
CA GLU A 190 -11.88 -13.76 8.96
C GLU A 190 -12.17 -12.92 7.72
N PRO A 191 -12.18 -13.47 6.49
CA PRO A 191 -12.53 -12.71 5.28
C PRO A 191 -13.89 -12.03 5.46
N SER A 192 -13.94 -10.69 5.32
CA SER A 192 -15.18 -9.94 5.53
C SER A 192 -16.19 -10.19 4.41
N GLN A 193 -17.46 -9.91 4.67
CA GLN A 193 -18.49 -9.93 3.62
C GLN A 193 -18.11 -9.00 2.44
N GLN A 194 -17.43 -7.89 2.73
CA GLN A 194 -16.92 -6.97 1.71
C GLN A 194 -15.83 -7.62 0.83
N ALA A 195 -14.89 -8.33 1.44
CA ALA A 195 -13.87 -9.08 0.72
C ALA A 195 -14.48 -10.14 -0.23
N ALA A 196 -15.50 -10.87 0.24
CA ALA A 196 -16.20 -11.85 -0.59
C ALA A 196 -16.91 -11.20 -1.80
N GLN A 197 -17.54 -10.04 -1.61
CA GLN A 197 -18.17 -9.29 -2.71
C GLN A 197 -17.15 -8.78 -3.73
N ALA A 198 -16.03 -8.21 -3.26
CA ALA A 198 -14.96 -7.75 -4.14
C ALA A 198 -14.37 -8.90 -4.97
N ILE A 199 -14.11 -10.06 -4.36
CA ILE A 199 -13.64 -11.25 -5.07
C ILE A 199 -14.68 -11.72 -6.10
N GLN A 200 -15.95 -11.79 -5.73
CA GLN A 200 -17.02 -12.20 -6.64
C GLN A 200 -17.09 -11.30 -7.87
N TYR A 201 -17.00 -9.97 -7.67
CA TYR A 201 -16.96 -9.03 -8.78
C TYR A 201 -15.75 -9.28 -9.68
N ALA A 202 -14.55 -9.41 -9.11
CA ALA A 202 -13.33 -9.64 -9.88
C ALA A 202 -13.37 -10.96 -10.67
N GLN A 203 -13.96 -12.02 -10.10
CA GLN A 203 -14.18 -13.30 -10.79
C GLN A 203 -15.09 -13.15 -12.02
N GLN A 204 -16.12 -12.30 -11.96
CA GLN A 204 -16.99 -12.03 -13.11
C GLN A 204 -16.29 -11.27 -14.23
N LYS A 205 -15.11 -10.68 -13.96
CA LYS A 205 -14.30 -9.94 -14.95
C LYS A 205 -13.18 -10.77 -15.55
N LEU A 206 -13.03 -12.04 -15.16
CA LEU A 206 -12.04 -12.93 -15.77
C LEU A 206 -12.22 -12.98 -17.29
N GLY A 207 -11.09 -12.90 -18.02
CA GLY A 207 -11.08 -12.85 -19.48
C GLY A 207 -11.27 -11.46 -20.09
N THR A 208 -11.64 -10.44 -19.29
CA THR A 208 -11.74 -9.06 -19.78
C THR A 208 -10.35 -8.54 -20.19
N PRO A 209 -10.17 -8.00 -21.41
CA PRO A 209 -8.90 -7.41 -21.82
C PRO A 209 -8.48 -6.22 -20.94
N TYR A 210 -7.17 -6.10 -20.69
CA TYR A 210 -6.58 -4.95 -20.01
C TYR A 210 -6.82 -3.67 -20.81
N LEU A 211 -7.02 -2.56 -20.11
CA LEU A 211 -7.00 -1.22 -20.68
C LEU A 211 -6.26 -0.28 -19.73
N TRP A 212 -5.19 0.37 -20.21
CA TRP A 212 -4.49 1.39 -19.44
C TRP A 212 -5.45 2.52 -19.08
N GLY A 213 -5.50 2.92 -17.82
CA GLY A 213 -6.46 3.91 -17.35
C GLY A 213 -7.89 3.36 -17.15
N GLY A 214 -8.15 2.09 -17.48
CA GLY A 214 -9.47 1.48 -17.42
C GLY A 214 -10.02 1.31 -16.00
N THR A 215 -11.27 1.71 -15.78
CA THR A 215 -12.00 1.63 -14.51
C THR A 215 -13.32 0.84 -14.63
N GLY A 216 -13.56 0.20 -15.78
CA GLY A 216 -14.71 -0.67 -16.01
C GLY A 216 -15.98 0.03 -16.49
N THR A 217 -15.89 1.26 -17.02
CA THR A 217 -17.08 1.96 -17.53
C THR A 217 -17.58 1.35 -18.84
N ALA A 218 -18.83 1.67 -19.22
CA ALA A 218 -19.41 1.17 -20.47
C ALA A 218 -18.64 1.69 -21.69
N GLU A 219 -18.18 2.94 -21.65
CA GLU A 219 -17.40 3.61 -22.69
C GLU A 219 -16.03 2.95 -22.87
N GLN A 220 -15.48 2.39 -21.78
CA GLN A 220 -14.23 1.63 -21.79
C GLN A 220 -14.44 0.17 -22.24
N GLY A 221 -15.67 -0.24 -22.56
CA GLY A 221 -16.02 -1.62 -22.87
C GLY A 221 -15.94 -2.55 -21.65
N GLY A 222 -16.10 -2.00 -20.45
CA GLY A 222 -15.97 -2.74 -19.20
C GLY A 222 -14.56 -3.24 -18.92
N ARG A 223 -13.53 -2.64 -19.52
CA ARG A 223 -12.11 -2.99 -19.36
C ARG A 223 -11.45 -2.26 -18.18
N PHE A 224 -10.37 -2.84 -17.68
CA PHE A 224 -9.70 -2.40 -16.45
C PHE A 224 -8.18 -2.37 -16.61
N ASP A 225 -7.52 -1.48 -15.87
CA ASP A 225 -6.15 -1.71 -15.42
C ASP A 225 -6.12 -2.33 -14.01
N CYS A 226 -4.92 -2.55 -13.46
CA CYS A 226 -4.73 -3.25 -12.19
C CYS A 226 -5.49 -2.60 -11.03
N SER A 227 -5.28 -1.30 -10.81
CA SER A 227 -5.91 -0.57 -9.71
C SER A 227 -7.35 -0.16 -10.04
N GLY A 228 -7.72 -0.06 -11.31
CA GLY A 228 -9.11 0.12 -11.74
C GLY A 228 -9.98 -1.11 -11.45
N LEU A 229 -9.45 -2.33 -11.62
CA LEU A 229 -10.14 -3.57 -11.26
C LEU A 229 -10.41 -3.66 -9.76
N THR A 230 -9.40 -3.41 -8.93
CA THR A 230 -9.53 -3.44 -7.46
C THR A 230 -10.48 -2.36 -6.97
N GLN A 231 -10.40 -1.14 -7.53
CA GLN A 231 -11.30 -0.04 -7.20
C GLN A 231 -12.76 -0.41 -7.53
N ALA A 232 -13.03 -0.91 -8.74
CA ALA A 232 -14.37 -1.30 -9.13
C ALA A 232 -14.92 -2.46 -8.28
N ALA A 233 -14.07 -3.44 -7.94
CA ALA A 233 -14.44 -4.55 -7.08
C ALA A 233 -14.85 -4.09 -5.68
N TYR A 234 -14.03 -3.27 -5.03
CA TYR A 234 -14.31 -2.79 -3.67
C TYR A 234 -15.44 -1.77 -3.61
N ARG A 235 -15.69 -1.01 -4.69
CA ARG A 235 -16.87 -0.16 -4.82
C ARG A 235 -18.17 -0.95 -4.69
N THR A 236 -18.23 -2.19 -5.23
CA THR A 236 -19.43 -3.04 -5.06
C THR A 236 -19.68 -3.44 -3.61
N ALA A 237 -18.62 -3.41 -2.79
CA ALA A 237 -18.67 -3.64 -1.35
C ALA A 237 -18.83 -2.35 -0.53
N GLY A 238 -19.10 -1.21 -1.18
CA GLY A 238 -19.27 0.09 -0.54
C GLY A 238 -17.98 0.74 -0.05
N ILE A 239 -16.82 0.33 -0.58
CA ILE A 239 -15.51 0.90 -0.22
C ILE A 239 -14.91 1.58 -1.45
N GLU A 240 -14.76 2.90 -1.41
CA GLU A 240 -14.11 3.67 -2.49
C GLU A 240 -12.60 3.70 -2.29
N LEU A 241 -11.87 2.96 -3.14
CA LEU A 241 -10.42 2.95 -3.13
C LEU A 241 -9.84 4.11 -3.97
N PRO A 242 -8.64 4.62 -3.64
CA PRO A 242 -7.88 5.51 -4.52
C PRO A 242 -7.66 4.93 -5.91
N ARG A 243 -7.43 5.80 -6.90
CA ARG A 243 -7.30 5.37 -8.30
C ARG A 243 -6.03 4.57 -8.60
N VAL A 244 -4.91 4.90 -7.96
CA VAL A 244 -3.58 4.36 -8.27
C VAL A 244 -3.14 3.31 -7.25
N ALA A 245 -2.40 2.29 -7.71
CA ALA A 245 -2.03 1.12 -6.91
C ALA A 245 -1.22 1.48 -5.65
N ASN A 246 -0.26 2.40 -5.76
CA ASN A 246 0.56 2.84 -4.63
C ASN A 246 -0.25 3.55 -3.53
N ASP A 247 -1.30 4.29 -3.88
CA ASP A 247 -2.21 4.88 -2.90
C ASP A 247 -3.09 3.80 -2.26
N GLN A 248 -3.61 2.85 -3.04
CA GLN A 248 -4.41 1.73 -2.54
C GLN A 248 -3.68 0.87 -1.50
N TYR A 249 -2.35 0.81 -1.57
CA TYR A 249 -1.54 0.16 -0.54
C TYR A 249 -1.87 0.70 0.86
N ASN A 250 -2.19 1.98 1.01
CA ASN A 250 -2.43 2.57 2.32
C ASN A 250 -3.87 2.38 2.84
N ALA A 251 -4.75 1.65 2.12
CA ALA A 251 -6.18 1.55 2.41
C ALA A 251 -6.55 0.64 3.61
N GLY A 252 -5.59 0.32 4.47
CA GLY A 252 -5.78 -0.47 5.68
C GLY A 252 -4.48 -1.10 6.21
N PRO A 253 -4.56 -2.02 7.20
CA PRO A 253 -3.40 -2.68 7.78
C PRO A 253 -2.64 -3.54 6.77
N HIS A 254 -1.34 -3.76 6.99
CA HIS A 254 -0.49 -4.57 6.11
C HIS A 254 -0.21 -5.96 6.68
N PRO A 255 -1.02 -6.98 6.36
CA PRO A 255 -0.76 -8.34 6.82
C PRO A 255 0.52 -8.90 6.22
N SER A 256 1.24 -9.69 7.01
CA SER A 256 2.32 -10.53 6.47
C SER A 256 1.78 -11.67 5.61
N ARG A 257 2.67 -12.31 4.83
CA ARG A 257 2.29 -13.36 3.87
C ARG A 257 1.50 -14.52 4.50
N ASP A 258 1.82 -14.91 5.74
CA ASP A 258 1.16 -15.96 6.50
C ASP A 258 -0.13 -15.52 7.21
N GLU A 259 -0.39 -14.22 7.20
CA GLU A 259 -1.61 -13.58 7.72
C GLU A 259 -2.60 -13.23 6.62
N LEU A 260 -2.25 -13.45 5.35
CA LEU A 260 -3.10 -13.12 4.21
C LEU A 260 -4.43 -13.86 4.26
N LEU A 261 -5.49 -13.12 3.95
CA LEU A 261 -6.85 -13.60 3.83
C LEU A 261 -7.40 -13.23 2.46
N PRO A 262 -8.25 -14.08 1.85
CA PRO A 262 -9.00 -13.69 0.68
C PRO A 262 -9.62 -12.29 0.82
N GLY A 263 -9.35 -11.43 -0.15
CA GLY A 263 -9.72 -10.02 -0.18
C GLY A 263 -8.54 -9.09 -0.01
N ASP A 264 -7.52 -9.46 0.77
CA ASP A 264 -6.34 -8.60 0.93
C ASP A 264 -5.77 -8.23 -0.46
N LEU A 265 -5.46 -6.96 -0.68
CA LEU A 265 -4.77 -6.53 -1.88
C LEU A 265 -3.30 -6.90 -1.76
N VAL A 266 -2.70 -7.39 -2.84
CA VAL A 266 -1.28 -7.73 -2.93
C VAL A 266 -0.60 -6.86 -3.98
N PHE A 267 0.59 -6.37 -3.67
CA PHE A 267 1.25 -5.31 -4.42
C PHE A 267 2.64 -5.73 -4.88
N PHE A 268 3.06 -5.19 -6.02
CA PHE A 268 4.34 -5.54 -6.65
C PHE A 268 5.10 -4.28 -7.08
N SER A 269 6.42 -4.33 -6.89
CA SER A 269 7.33 -3.22 -7.17
C SER A 269 8.71 -3.73 -7.55
N ASP A 270 9.41 -2.97 -8.38
CA ASP A 270 10.82 -3.21 -8.69
C ASP A 270 11.76 -2.60 -7.61
N ASP A 271 11.23 -1.74 -6.72
CA ASP A 271 11.91 -1.21 -5.55
C ASP A 271 11.14 -1.58 -4.27
N LEU A 272 11.54 -2.70 -3.66
CA LEU A 272 10.92 -3.24 -2.45
C LEU A 272 11.09 -2.37 -1.19
N ALA A 273 11.88 -1.29 -1.27
CA ALA A 273 12.04 -0.34 -0.17
C ALA A 273 11.16 0.91 -0.32
N ASN A 274 10.46 1.06 -1.45
CA ASN A 274 9.72 2.27 -1.80
C ASN A 274 8.28 1.96 -2.22
N SER A 275 7.32 2.18 -1.33
CA SER A 275 5.89 1.96 -1.64
C SER A 275 5.36 2.87 -2.76
N ARG A 276 6.04 3.99 -3.06
CA ARG A 276 5.66 4.84 -4.20
C ARG A 276 5.99 4.21 -5.55
N ALA A 277 6.95 3.29 -5.59
CA ALA A 277 7.33 2.53 -6.78
C ALA A 277 6.45 1.30 -7.03
N ILE A 278 5.36 1.12 -6.27
CA ILE A 278 4.38 0.06 -6.53
C ILE A 278 3.77 0.30 -7.92
N ARG A 279 3.95 -0.68 -8.81
CA ARG A 279 3.48 -0.63 -10.21
C ARG A 279 2.29 -1.54 -10.49
N HIS A 280 1.97 -2.45 -9.58
CA HIS A 280 0.91 -3.43 -9.80
C HIS A 280 0.20 -3.81 -8.50
N VAL A 281 -1.08 -4.15 -8.64
CA VAL A 281 -1.94 -4.63 -7.54
C VAL A 281 -2.88 -5.73 -8.04
N GLY A 282 -3.19 -6.69 -7.17
CA GLY A 282 -4.21 -7.71 -7.37
C GLY A 282 -4.98 -8.02 -6.10
N ILE A 283 -6.12 -8.72 -6.23
CA ILE A 283 -6.94 -9.17 -5.10
C ILE A 283 -6.54 -10.60 -4.74
N TYR A 284 -6.02 -10.83 -3.53
CA TYR A 284 -5.66 -12.17 -3.07
C TYR A 284 -6.92 -13.03 -2.89
N VAL A 285 -6.85 -14.27 -3.36
CA VAL A 285 -7.97 -15.24 -3.31
C VAL A 285 -7.64 -16.51 -2.54
N GLY A 286 -6.47 -16.58 -1.90
CA GLY A 286 -6.00 -17.78 -1.19
C GLY A 286 -5.03 -18.64 -2.00
N GLY A 287 -4.32 -19.54 -1.31
CA GLY A 287 -3.45 -20.54 -1.94
C GLY A 287 -2.25 -19.97 -2.72
N GLY A 288 -1.84 -18.73 -2.45
CA GLY A 288 -0.77 -18.06 -3.20
C GLY A 288 -1.21 -17.45 -4.54
N TYR A 289 -2.52 -17.32 -4.76
CA TYR A 289 -3.10 -16.76 -5.99
C TYR A 289 -3.80 -15.43 -5.75
N MET A 290 -3.80 -14.59 -6.78
CA MET A 290 -4.57 -13.35 -6.88
C MET A 290 -5.37 -13.30 -8.18
N ILE A 291 -6.40 -12.45 -8.22
CA ILE A 291 -7.02 -12.00 -9.47
C ILE A 291 -6.50 -10.60 -9.77
N ASP A 292 -6.00 -10.38 -10.99
CA ASP A 292 -5.42 -9.12 -11.41
C ASP A 292 -5.70 -8.81 -12.89
N ALA A 293 -5.57 -7.53 -13.26
CA ALA A 293 -5.46 -7.07 -14.63
C ALA A 293 -3.97 -6.72 -14.89
N PRO A 294 -3.17 -7.64 -15.45
CA PRO A 294 -1.71 -7.60 -15.25
C PRO A 294 -0.97 -6.53 -16.06
N ARG A 295 -1.32 -6.33 -17.34
CA ARG A 295 -0.62 -5.43 -18.29
C ARG A 295 -1.32 -5.38 -19.65
N PRO A 296 -0.98 -4.41 -20.52
CA PRO A 296 -1.42 -4.40 -21.92
C PRO A 296 -1.19 -5.73 -22.64
N GLY A 297 -2.12 -6.11 -23.53
CA GLY A 297 -2.10 -7.37 -24.27
C GLY A 297 -2.50 -8.61 -23.47
N ALA A 298 -2.81 -8.46 -22.18
CA ALA A 298 -3.29 -9.55 -21.33
C ALA A 298 -4.76 -9.34 -20.92
N VAL A 299 -5.33 -10.35 -20.29
CA VAL A 299 -6.69 -10.35 -19.75
C VAL A 299 -6.66 -10.45 -18.23
N VAL A 300 -7.74 -10.01 -17.59
CA VAL A 300 -8.00 -10.28 -16.17
C VAL A 300 -7.97 -11.79 -15.93
N ARG A 301 -7.16 -12.23 -14.98
CA ARG A 301 -6.89 -13.67 -14.80
C ARG A 301 -6.49 -13.98 -13.36
N PHE A 302 -6.34 -15.26 -13.06
CA PHE A 302 -5.61 -15.70 -11.88
C PHE A 302 -4.10 -15.64 -12.16
N SER A 303 -3.35 -15.07 -11.23
CA SER A 303 -1.89 -15.02 -11.26
C SER A 303 -1.33 -15.51 -9.93
N LYS A 304 -0.13 -16.10 -9.94
CA LYS A 304 0.60 -16.40 -8.71
C LYS A 304 1.16 -15.11 -8.13
N MET A 305 1.07 -14.95 -6.80
CA MET A 305 1.65 -13.78 -6.10
C MET A 305 3.09 -14.02 -5.64
N ASP A 306 3.57 -15.26 -5.66
CA ASP A 306 4.88 -15.64 -5.15
C ASP A 306 5.97 -15.35 -6.19
N THR A 307 6.24 -14.07 -6.38
CA THR A 307 7.23 -13.54 -7.31
C THR A 307 8.27 -12.69 -6.55
N PRO A 308 9.50 -12.53 -7.08
CA PRO A 308 10.54 -11.74 -6.42
C PRO A 308 10.20 -10.25 -6.23
N ASP A 309 9.30 -9.72 -7.05
CA ASP A 309 8.82 -8.33 -7.02
C ASP A 309 7.62 -8.11 -6.08
N TYR A 310 7.23 -9.12 -5.29
CA TYR A 310 6.20 -8.94 -4.27
C TYR A 310 6.65 -7.92 -3.22
N PHE A 311 5.89 -6.82 -3.14
CA PHE A 311 6.14 -5.72 -2.21
C PHE A 311 5.53 -5.99 -0.85
N GLY A 312 4.23 -6.32 -0.83
CA GLY A 312 3.47 -6.42 0.41
C GLY A 312 1.98 -6.60 0.14
N ALA A 313 1.18 -6.45 1.20
CA ALA A 313 -0.26 -6.57 1.12
C ALA A 313 -0.96 -5.54 2.00
N THR A 314 -2.25 -5.36 1.73
CA THR A 314 -3.13 -4.45 2.46
C THR A 314 -4.47 -5.11 2.68
N ARG A 315 -4.89 -5.21 3.94
CA ARG A 315 -6.23 -5.58 4.33
C ARG A 315 -7.14 -4.38 4.20
N VAL A 316 -7.94 -4.33 3.14
CA VAL A 316 -8.81 -3.19 2.86
C VAL A 316 -9.83 -3.01 3.99
N THR A 317 -9.96 -1.77 4.45
CA THR A 317 -10.98 -1.37 5.41
C THR A 317 -11.69 -0.11 4.92
N ALA A 318 -12.97 0.06 5.27
CA ALA A 318 -13.72 1.27 4.91
C ALA A 318 -13.03 2.53 5.46
N ALA A 319 -12.63 2.50 6.74
CA ALA A 319 -11.93 3.62 7.39
C ALA A 319 -10.58 3.94 6.73
N GLY A 320 -9.80 2.91 6.38
CA GLY A 320 -8.51 3.10 5.70
C GLY A 320 -8.66 3.68 4.30
N ALA A 321 -9.70 3.29 3.57
CA ALA A 321 -9.99 3.84 2.25
C ALA A 321 -10.52 5.29 2.33
N GLU A 322 -11.43 5.59 3.26
CA GLU A 322 -11.97 6.95 3.49
C GLU A 322 -10.90 7.96 3.94
N ALA A 323 -9.84 7.50 4.61
CA ALA A 323 -8.75 8.35 5.05
C ALA A 323 -7.83 8.82 3.90
N LEU A 324 -7.95 8.22 2.71
CA LEU A 324 -7.10 8.51 1.57
C LEU A 324 -7.77 9.46 0.58
N PRO A 325 -7.01 10.38 -0.05
CA PRO A 325 -7.57 11.32 -1.01
C PRO A 325 -8.01 10.61 -2.30
N THR A 326 -9.31 10.63 -2.58
CA THR A 326 -9.97 9.94 -3.72
C THR A 326 -9.90 10.69 -5.07
N ALA A 327 -8.98 11.65 -5.21
CA ALA A 327 -8.97 12.68 -6.26
C ALA A 327 -9.16 12.14 -7.71
N PRO A 328 -9.75 12.95 -8.62
CA PRO A 328 -9.89 12.63 -10.03
C PRO A 328 -8.53 12.37 -10.70
N ALA A 329 -8.50 11.45 -11.66
CA ALA A 329 -7.28 10.95 -12.31
C ALA A 329 -6.43 12.03 -13.01
N GLU A 330 -6.98 13.21 -13.31
CA GLU A 330 -6.32 14.26 -14.11
C GLU A 330 -5.20 15.01 -13.36
N GLU A 331 -5.20 15.05 -12.02
CA GLU A 331 -4.16 15.75 -11.25
C GLU A 331 -2.95 14.88 -10.84
N ARG A 332 -3.01 13.55 -11.04
CA ARG A 332 -1.93 12.62 -10.62
C ARG A 332 -1.32 11.79 -11.75
N ALA A 333 -1.89 11.83 -12.95
CA ALA A 333 -1.37 11.11 -14.11
C ALA A 333 -0.07 11.71 -14.68
N GLU A 334 0.29 12.95 -14.33
CA GLU A 334 1.50 13.60 -14.85
C GLU A 334 2.82 12.96 -14.42
N ASP A 335 2.81 12.06 -13.42
CA ASP A 335 4.02 11.47 -12.83
C ASP A 335 4.21 9.97 -13.13
N GLN A 336 3.39 9.37 -14.01
CA GLN A 336 3.59 7.98 -14.45
C GLN A 336 3.77 7.91 -15.97
N PRO A 337 4.91 7.39 -16.48
CA PRO A 337 5.08 7.18 -17.90
C PRO A 337 4.08 6.11 -18.37
N GLU A 338 3.29 6.42 -19.40
CA GLU A 338 2.50 5.43 -20.12
C GLU A 338 3.45 4.33 -20.64
N PRO A 339 3.11 3.04 -20.52
CA PRO A 339 3.91 1.99 -21.13
C PRO A 339 3.81 2.14 -22.64
N GLU A 340 4.96 2.24 -23.33
CA GLU A 340 5.01 2.27 -24.78
C GLU A 340 4.26 1.04 -25.35
N GLU A 341 3.28 1.31 -26.22
CA GLU A 341 2.61 0.27 -26.99
C GLU A 341 3.64 -0.41 -27.89
N GLY A 342 4.06 -1.62 -27.51
CA GLY A 342 4.84 -2.48 -28.39
C GLY A 342 4.04 -2.78 -29.67
N PRO A 343 4.71 -2.94 -30.83
CA PRO A 343 4.02 -2.97 -32.12
C PRO A 343 3.01 -4.12 -32.18
N GLU A 344 1.76 -3.77 -32.47
CA GLU A 344 0.71 -4.72 -32.86
C GLU A 344 1.15 -5.46 -34.13
N GLY A 345 1.19 -6.79 -34.08
CA GLY A 345 1.29 -7.60 -35.29
C GLY A 345 1.99 -8.94 -35.09
N ALA A 346 1.19 -9.99 -34.89
CA ALA A 346 1.29 -11.30 -35.55
C ALA A 346 0.68 -12.40 -34.66
N ALA A 347 -0.64 -12.52 -34.71
CA ALA A 347 -1.30 -13.80 -34.47
C ALA A 347 -2.51 -13.84 -35.41
N ASP A 348 -2.29 -14.37 -36.61
CA ASP A 348 -3.29 -15.07 -37.43
C ASP A 348 -2.56 -15.77 -38.60
N ALA A 349 -2.23 -17.04 -38.40
CA ALA A 349 -1.93 -18.05 -39.41
C ALA A 349 -2.73 -19.26 -38.93
N GLU A 350 -3.67 -19.89 -39.65
CA GLU A 350 -3.87 -20.24 -41.06
C GLU A 350 -5.32 -20.84 -41.12
N PRO A 351 -6.02 -20.99 -42.27
CA PRO A 351 -5.58 -21.92 -43.31
C PRO A 351 -5.87 -21.51 -44.77
N GLY A 352 -4.86 -21.65 -45.63
CA GLY A 352 -4.98 -21.64 -47.09
C GLY A 352 -4.75 -23.03 -47.67
N ASP A 353 -5.80 -23.58 -48.28
CA ASP A 353 -5.89 -24.88 -48.93
C ASP A 353 -4.99 -25.02 -50.18
N GLU A 354 -4.70 -26.28 -50.48
CA GLU A 354 -3.78 -26.90 -51.44
C GLU A 354 -3.65 -26.29 -52.84
N ALA A 355 -2.40 -26.17 -53.33
CA ALA A 355 -2.05 -26.55 -54.72
C ALA A 355 -0.54 -26.80 -54.93
N ARG A 356 -0.20 -28.09 -54.91
CA ARG A 356 0.61 -28.81 -55.92
C ARG A 356 2.07 -28.36 -56.23
N ARG A 357 2.96 -29.24 -55.79
CA ARG A 357 4.33 -29.57 -56.26
C ARG A 357 4.50 -29.50 -57.79
N GLU A 358 5.63 -28.96 -58.26
CA GLU A 358 6.57 -29.56 -59.22
C GLU A 358 7.76 -28.62 -59.53
N GLU A 359 8.99 -29.10 -59.31
CA GLU A 359 10.24 -28.75 -60.03
C GLU A 359 10.67 -30.04 -60.80
N PRO A 360 11.67 -30.09 -61.73
CA PRO A 360 12.73 -29.11 -62.09
C PRO A 360 13.14 -29.02 -63.60
N GLU A 361 14.22 -28.24 -63.86
CA GLU A 361 15.29 -28.37 -64.89
C GLU A 361 15.34 -27.46 -66.17
N THR A 362 16.24 -26.43 -66.12
CA THR A 362 17.37 -25.99 -67.02
C THR A 362 17.30 -25.99 -68.58
N PRO A 363 18.26 -25.36 -69.35
CA PRO A 363 19.23 -24.25 -69.13
C PRO A 363 19.35 -23.25 -70.34
N GLU A 364 20.41 -22.40 -70.31
CA GLU A 364 21.05 -21.55 -71.36
C GLU A 364 20.98 -20.04 -71.05
N GLY A 365 22.02 -19.20 -71.14
CA GLY A 365 23.33 -19.35 -71.78
C GLY A 365 24.31 -18.21 -71.39
N ARG A 366 25.43 -18.22 -72.11
CA ARG A 366 26.78 -17.69 -71.83
C ARG A 366 27.08 -16.37 -72.55
N SER A 367 27.94 -15.53 -71.96
CA SER A 367 29.05 -14.76 -72.59
C SER A 367 29.57 -13.74 -71.56
N ASP A 368 30.78 -13.80 -71.01
CA ASP A 368 32.15 -13.67 -71.56
C ASP A 368 32.79 -12.35 -71.08
N GLU A 369 34.04 -12.48 -70.58
CA GLU A 369 35.20 -11.58 -70.66
C GLU A 369 35.06 -10.07 -70.31
N ALA A 370 36.06 -9.33 -69.82
CA ALA A 370 37.42 -9.52 -69.31
C ALA A 370 37.91 -8.13 -68.86
N GLY A 371 38.94 -8.07 -68.01
CA GLY A 371 39.81 -6.89 -67.89
C GLY A 371 39.97 -6.30 -66.49
N GLY A 372 41.07 -6.66 -65.80
CA GLY A 372 41.58 -5.92 -64.64
C GLY A 372 42.41 -4.69 -65.08
N PRO A 373 43.44 -4.26 -64.32
CA PRO A 373 43.68 -4.37 -62.88
C PRO A 373 44.13 -3.02 -62.24
N SER A 374 44.54 -3.09 -60.98
CA SER A 374 45.54 -2.24 -60.31
C SER A 374 45.06 -1.04 -59.49
N VAL A 375 45.71 -0.59 -58.40
CA VAL A 375 46.72 -1.10 -57.44
C VAL A 375 46.80 -0.01 -56.34
N SER A 376 46.79 -0.40 -55.06
CA SER A 376 47.34 0.32 -53.88
C SER A 376 46.76 1.70 -53.53
N ARG A 377 46.81 2.24 -52.32
CA ARG A 377 47.74 2.05 -51.19
C ARG A 377 47.08 2.64 -49.92
N ALA A 378 47.66 2.29 -48.78
CA ALA A 378 47.14 2.41 -47.41
C ALA A 378 47.43 3.80 -46.74
N PRO A 379 47.45 3.97 -45.40
CA PRO A 379 46.68 4.98 -44.67
C PRO A 379 47.54 6.05 -43.94
N THR A 380 46.90 7.00 -43.24
CA THR A 380 47.33 7.81 -42.06
C THR A 380 46.38 9.02 -41.99
N SER A 381 45.82 9.49 -40.87
CA SER A 381 46.32 9.61 -39.49
C SER A 381 45.17 9.59 -38.49
#